data_AF-A0A1H3H2P4-F1
#
_entry.id   AF-A0A1H3H2P4-F1
#
_cell.length_a   1.000
_cell.length_b   1.000
_cell.length_c   1.000
_cell.angle_alpha   90.00
_cell.angle_beta   90.00
_cell.angle_gamma   90.00
#
_symmetry.space_group_name_H-M   'P 1'
#
loop_
_entity.id
_entity.type
_entity.pdbx_description
1 polymer ?
#
loop_
_entity_poly.entity_id
_entity_poly.type
_entity_poly.pdbx_seq_one_letter_code
_entity_poly.pdbx_strand_id
1 'polypeptide(L)' 'MKQTVVNCPQCGKAAAWNTTNRYRPFCSERCKMHDLGQWATESYRISETEQEEESVIIDKKPGSFS' A
#
# COMPACT_ATOMS: atom_id res chain seq x y z
N MET A 1 26.51 9.90 -15.91
CA MET A 1 25.89 9.03 -14.88
C MET A 1 24.43 8.83 -15.23
N LYS A 2 23.92 7.59 -15.15
CA LYS A 2 22.50 7.28 -15.46
C LYS A 2 21.63 7.76 -14.29
N GLN A 3 20.64 8.61 -14.57
CA GLN A 3 19.72 9.10 -13.56
C GLN A 3 18.62 8.07 -13.30
N THR A 4 18.37 7.75 -12.03
CA THR A 4 17.23 6.92 -11.61
C THR A 4 15.95 7.74 -11.74
N VAL A 5 14.90 7.13 -12.30
CA VAL A 5 13.58 7.74 -12.49
C VAL A 5 12.54 6.78 -11.94
N VAL A 6 11.55 7.31 -11.23
CA VAL A 6 10.44 6.55 -10.66
C VAL A 6 9.10 7.12 -11.13
N ASN A 7 8.02 6.37 -11.01
CA ASN A 7 6.68 6.90 -11.27
C ASN A 7 6.18 7.67 -10.06
N CYS A 8 5.63 8.87 -10.29
CA CYS A 8 4.95 9.66 -9.27
C CYS A 8 3.74 8.87 -8.76
N PRO A 9 3.61 8.58 -7.46
CA PRO A 9 2.51 7.76 -6.96
C PRO A 9 1.14 8.46 -7.11
N GLN A 10 1.11 9.79 -7.15
CA GLN A 10 -0.13 10.55 -7.25
C GLN A 10 -0.71 10.62 -8.68
N CYS A 11 0.13 10.62 -9.71
CA CYS A 11 -0.31 10.91 -11.09
C CYS A 11 0.39 10.08 -12.18
N GLY A 12 1.29 9.16 -11.81
CA GLY A 12 1.99 8.26 -12.72
C GLY A 12 3.12 8.88 -13.55
N LYS A 13 3.27 10.22 -13.57
CA LYS A 13 4.34 10.90 -14.33
C LYS A 13 5.73 10.52 -13.82
N ALA A 14 6.71 10.51 -14.72
CA ALA A 14 8.12 10.29 -14.38
C ALA A 14 8.63 11.37 -13.40
N ALA A 15 9.28 10.93 -12.32
CA ALA A 15 9.92 11.77 -11.33
C ALA A 15 11.42 11.40 -11.24
N ALA A 16 12.29 12.39 -11.47
CA ALA A 16 13.73 12.18 -11.35
C ALA A 16 14.12 11.92 -9.88
N TRP A 17 14.89 10.87 -9.63
CA TRP A 17 15.39 10.51 -8.31
C TRP A 17 16.78 11.12 -8.07
N ASN A 18 16.85 12.46 -7.99
CA ASN A 18 18.05 13.23 -7.73
C ASN A 18 17.75 14.45 -6.83
N THR A 19 18.78 15.11 -6.30
CA THR A 19 18.63 16.24 -5.36
C THR A 19 17.96 17.49 -5.95
N THR A 20 17.92 17.64 -7.27
CA THR A 20 17.25 18.79 -7.90
C THR A 20 15.72 18.68 -7.82
N ASN A 21 15.18 17.46 -7.82
CA ASN A 21 13.79 17.22 -7.45
C ASN A 21 13.63 17.19 -5.91
N ARG A 22 13.20 18.31 -5.33
CA ARG A 22 12.95 18.44 -3.89
C ARG A 22 11.70 17.70 -3.40
N TYR A 23 10.85 17.23 -4.31
CA TYR A 23 9.54 16.64 -4.01
C TYR A 23 9.48 15.13 -4.22
N ARG A 24 10.62 14.46 -4.42
CA ARG A 24 10.68 12.99 -4.55
C ARG A 24 9.92 12.29 -3.39
N PRO A 25 9.14 11.23 -3.64
CA PRO A 25 8.98 10.51 -4.92
C PRO A 25 8.01 11.17 -5.92
N PHE A 26 7.44 12.32 -5.60
CA PHE A 26 6.46 13.01 -6.46
C PHE A 26 7.14 13.80 -7.59
N CYS A 27 6.40 14.02 -8.67
CA CYS A 27 6.88 14.82 -9.80
C CYS A 27 6.85 16.35 -9.52
N SER A 28 6.09 16.80 -8.50
CA SER A 28 5.95 18.22 -8.15
C SER A 28 5.36 18.41 -6.75
N GLU A 29 5.46 19.64 -6.25
CA GLU A 29 4.83 20.06 -4.98
C GLU A 29 3.32 19.80 -4.96
N ARG A 30 2.61 20.09 -6.07
CA ARG A 30 1.18 19.85 -6.20
C ARG A 30 0.83 18.39 -5.91
N CYS A 31 1.60 17.44 -6.44
CA CYS A 31 1.34 16.01 -6.23
C CYS A 31 1.61 15.60 -4.78
N LYS A 32 2.67 16.13 -4.15
CA LYS A 32 2.92 15.93 -2.71
C LYS A 32 1.76 16.45 -1.85
N MET A 33 1.26 17.65 -2.15
CA MET A 33 0.16 18.26 -1.39
C MET A 33 -1.16 17.51 -1.58
N HIS A 34 -1.45 17.04 -2.80
CA HIS A 34 -2.64 16.25 -3.06
C HIS A 34 -2.61 14.90 -2.32
N ASP A 35 -1.46 14.22 -2.31
CA ASP A 35 -1.28 12.97 -1.57
C ASP A 35 -1.56 13.17 -0.08
N LEU A 36 -0.96 14.22 0.51
CA LEU A 36 -1.24 14.61 1.90
C LEU A 36 -2.72 14.90 2.14
N GLY A 37 -3.40 15.53 1.18
CA GLY A 37 -4.84 15.75 1.22
C GLY A 37 -5.64 14.45 1.28
N GLN A 38 -5.31 13.45 0.45
CA GLN A 38 -5.99 12.16 0.44
C GLN A 38 -5.80 11.38 1.75
N TRP A 39 -4.63 11.50 2.38
CA TRP A 39 -4.40 10.99 3.73
C TRP A 39 -5.29 11.70 4.75
N ALA A 40 -5.32 13.04 4.72
CA ALA A 40 -6.10 13.84 5.64
C ALA A 40 -7.61 13.60 5.53
N THR A 41 -8.10 13.23 4.34
CA THR A 41 -9.51 12.93 4.07
C THR A 41 -9.85 11.43 4.13
N GLU A 42 -8.98 10.60 4.71
CA GLU A 42 -9.17 9.14 4.86
C GLU A 42 -9.58 8.45 3.55
N SER A 43 -9.08 8.95 2.42
CA SER A 43 -9.41 8.43 1.10
C SER A 43 -8.59 7.19 0.74
N TYR A 44 -7.44 7.00 1.40
CA TYR A 44 -6.69 5.75 1.34
C TYR A 44 -7.29 4.72 2.28
N ARG A 45 -7.53 3.50 1.77
CA ARG A 45 -8.07 2.36 2.54
C ARG A 45 -7.30 1.10 2.20
N ILE A 46 -7.08 0.27 3.22
CA ILE A 46 -6.59 -1.10 3.05
C ILE A 46 -7.83 -1.98 3.10
N SER A 47 -8.09 -2.73 2.04
CA SER A 47 -9.16 -3.72 2.05
C SER A 47 -8.76 -4.88 2.96
N GLU A 48 -9.62 -5.22 3.92
CA GLU A 48 -9.49 -6.45 4.68
C GLU A 48 -9.85 -7.61 3.75
N THR A 49 -8.96 -8.60 3.66
CA THR A 49 -9.34 -9.87 3.03
C THR A 49 -10.02 -10.66 4.14
N GLU A 50 -11.25 -11.13 3.93
CA GLU A 50 -11.92 -12.04 4.85
C GLU A 50 -11.01 -13.26 5.04
N GLN A 51 -10.24 -13.27 6.12
CA GLN A 51 -9.60 -14.48 6.59
C GLN A 51 -10.71 -15.22 7.31
N GLU A 52 -11.30 -16.21 6.65
CA GLU A 52 -12.13 -17.20 7.31
C GLU A 52 -11.31 -17.74 8.48
N GLU A 53 -11.64 -17.31 9.70
CA GLU A 53 -11.13 -17.87 10.93
C GLU A 53 -11.66 -19.30 11.03
N GLU A 54 -11.06 -20.22 10.27
CA GLU A 54 -11.32 -21.65 10.37
C GLU A 54 -10.74 -22.13 11.71
N SER A 55 -11.50 -21.85 12.77
CA SER A 55 -11.35 -22.54 14.05
C SER A 55 -11.72 -23.99 13.80
N VAL A 56 -10.70 -24.80 13.51
CA VAL A 56 -10.79 -26.25 13.42
C VAL A 56 -11.43 -26.76 14.71
N ILE A 57 -12.72 -27.10 14.66
CA ILE A 57 -13.37 -27.85 15.74
C ILE A 57 -12.75 -29.24 15.70
N ILE A 58 -11.77 -29.47 16.59
CA ILE A 58 -11.22 -30.81 16.84
C ILE A 58 -12.25 -31.60 17.65
N ASP A 59 -13.38 -31.95 17.04
CA ASP A 59 -14.29 -32.97 17.55
C ASP A 59 -13.72 -34.36 17.22
N LYS A 60 -12.57 -34.70 17.81
CA LYS A 60 -12.18 -36.11 17.90
C LYS A 60 -12.91 -36.71 19.11
N LYS A 61 -14.14 -37.16 18.85
CA LYS A 61 -14.94 -37.97 19.77
C LYS A 61 -14.09 -39.11 20.36
N PRO A 62 -14.08 -39.31 21.69
CA PRO A 62 -13.28 -40.35 22.30
C PRO A 62 -13.90 -41.72 22.00
N GLY A 63 -13.07 -42.65 21.54
CA GLY A 63 -13.26 -44.10 21.64
C GLY A 63 -14.47 -44.69 20.93
N SER A 64 -14.23 -45.30 19.77
CA SER A 64 -14.84 -46.57 19.36
C SER A 64 -14.26 -46.98 18.01
N PHE A 65 -13.42 -48.00 18.00
CA PHE A 65 -13.51 -49.06 17.00
C PHE A 65 -12.82 -50.30 17.57
N SER A 66 -13.53 -51.43 17.50
CA SER A 66 -13.14 -52.77 17.95
C SER A 66 -11.83 -53.27 17.36
#